data_AF-A0A969F4S2-F1
#
_entry.id   AF-A0A969F4S2-F1
#
_cell.length_a   1.000
_cell.length_b   1.000
_cell.length_c   1.000
_cell.angle_alpha   90.00
_cell.angle_beta   90.00
_cell.angle_gamma   90.00
#
_symmetry.space_group_name_H-M   'P 1'
#
loop_
_entity.id
_entity.type
_entity.pdbx_description
1 polymer ?
#
loop_
_entity_poly.entity_id
_entity_poly.type
_entity_poly.pdbx_seq_one_letter_code
_entity_poly.pdbx_strand_id
1 'polypeptide(L)'
;MIDDFFHKRRGSRWQVVKLRIWLTCHLPPATCNQQVDTFMKITLLSPYHGGSHKAWATGYQQHSQHAVSLLTLPDRFWKWRMHGGAVTLARRFRERKYKPDVILATDMLDVTTFRGATRDQTHDTPVRTIHARKSTDLPTAGR
;
A
#
# COMPACT_ATOMS: atom_id res chain seq x y z
N MET A 1 1.51 -24.37 -36.24
CA MET A 1 0.08 -24.47 -35.94
C MET A 1 -0.35 -23.11 -35.41
N ILE A 2 -0.88 -22.28 -36.33
CA ILE A 2 -1.66 -21.03 -36.17
C ILE A 2 -0.97 -19.80 -35.52
N ASP A 3 -0.39 -19.00 -36.43
CA ASP A 3 -0.56 -17.55 -36.70
C ASP A 3 -0.33 -16.43 -35.66
N ASP A 4 0.66 -15.61 -36.03
CA ASP A 4 0.78 -14.15 -35.89
C ASP A 4 -0.52 -13.38 -36.17
N PHE A 5 -0.78 -12.28 -35.43
CA PHE A 5 -1.35 -11.06 -36.04
C PHE A 5 -1.08 -9.80 -35.21
N PHE A 6 -0.50 -8.80 -35.88
CA PHE A 6 -0.19 -7.45 -35.41
C PHE A 6 -1.33 -6.46 -35.76
N HIS A 7 -1.30 -5.25 -35.18
CA HIS A 7 -2.16 -4.07 -35.43
C HIS A 7 -3.61 -4.11 -34.85
N LYS A 8 -4.23 -3.03 -34.35
CA LYS A 8 -4.13 -1.59 -34.66
C LYS A 8 -4.81 -0.74 -33.56
N ARG A 9 -4.25 0.43 -33.23
CA ARG A 9 -4.91 1.49 -32.43
C ARG A 9 -6.13 2.09 -33.15
N ARG A 10 -7.11 2.56 -32.36
CA ARG A 10 -7.89 3.83 -32.43
C ARG A 10 -9.11 3.63 -31.49
N GLY A 11 -9.35 4.44 -30.46
CA GLY A 11 -9.68 5.85 -30.50
C GLY A 11 -11.13 6.02 -30.00
N SER A 12 -11.28 6.64 -28.83
CA SER A 12 -12.41 7.45 -28.35
C SER A 12 -13.85 7.01 -28.68
N ARG A 13 -14.63 6.60 -27.66
CA ARG A 13 -15.94 7.20 -27.28
C ARG A 13 -16.63 6.37 -26.20
N TRP A 14 -16.91 7.04 -25.09
CA TRP A 14 -17.80 6.62 -24.02
C TRP A 14 -19.15 6.15 -24.54
N GLN A 15 -19.58 4.93 -24.18
CA GLN A 15 -20.96 4.57 -23.82
C GLN A 15 -20.92 3.25 -23.04
N VAL A 16 -21.17 3.29 -21.73
CA VAL A 16 -21.58 2.08 -21.00
C VAL A 16 -23.10 2.07 -21.01
N VAL A 17 -23.65 1.13 -21.76
CA VAL A 17 -25.09 0.91 -21.95
C VAL A 17 -25.71 0.56 -20.60
N LYS A 18 -26.62 1.41 -20.10
CA LYS A 18 -27.54 1.07 -19.01
C LYS A 18 -28.59 0.10 -19.56
N LEU A 19 -28.43 -1.20 -19.32
CA LEU A 19 -29.53 -2.16 -19.51
C LEU A 19 -30.25 -2.35 -18.17
N ARG A 20 -31.50 -1.88 -18.13
CA ARG A 20 -32.36 -1.79 -16.95
C ARG A 20 -33.38 -2.93 -17.04
N ILE A 21 -33.07 -4.07 -16.45
CA ILE A 21 -34.03 -5.18 -16.27
C ILE A 21 -34.72 -4.96 -14.93
N TRP A 22 -36.02 -4.64 -14.98
CA TRP A 22 -36.89 -4.60 -13.82
C TRP A 22 -37.36 -6.02 -13.50
N LEU A 23 -36.79 -6.64 -12.48
CA LEU A 23 -37.50 -7.67 -11.70
C LEU A 23 -37.77 -7.10 -10.32
N THR A 24 -39.05 -7.10 -9.94
CA THR A 24 -39.56 -6.69 -8.64
C THR A 24 -38.96 -7.54 -7.53
N CYS A 25 -38.02 -6.96 -6.78
CA CYS A 25 -37.62 -7.46 -5.47
C CYS A 25 -37.82 -6.32 -4.46
N HIS A 26 -38.76 -6.53 -3.54
CA HIS A 26 -39.17 -5.59 -2.51
C HIS A 26 -38.15 -5.63 -1.35
N LEU A 27 -36.98 -5.01 -1.52
CA LEU A 27 -36.01 -4.74 -0.45
C LEU A 27 -35.30 -3.40 -0.70
N PRO A 28 -35.06 -2.59 0.35
CA PRO A 28 -34.46 -1.26 0.21
C PRO A 28 -33.01 -1.36 -0.33
N PRO A 29 -32.60 -0.50 -1.29
CA PRO A 29 -31.23 -0.47 -1.77
C PRO A 29 -30.35 0.26 -0.74
N ALA A 30 -29.81 -0.48 0.22
CA ALA A 30 -28.82 0.05 1.17
C ALA A 30 -27.60 -0.87 1.31
N THR A 31 -27.04 -1.30 0.18
CA THR A 31 -25.59 -1.52 0.08
C THR A 31 -25.16 -1.00 -1.28
N CYS A 32 -25.32 0.31 -1.46
CA CYS A 32 -24.49 1.05 -2.40
C CYS A 32 -23.05 0.65 -2.09
N ASN A 33 -22.33 0.17 -3.10
CA ASN A 33 -20.88 0.00 -3.07
C ASN A 33 -20.28 1.36 -2.72
N GLN A 34 -20.15 1.63 -1.41
CA GLN A 34 -19.76 2.94 -0.92
C GLN A 34 -18.23 2.94 -0.99
N GLN A 35 -17.73 3.21 -2.18
CA GLN A 35 -16.36 3.64 -2.36
C GLN A 35 -16.24 4.92 -1.54
N VAL A 36 -15.72 4.79 -0.33
CA VAL A 36 -15.51 5.93 0.55
C VAL A 36 -14.29 6.65 0.00
N ASP A 37 -14.50 7.65 -0.85
CA ASP A 37 -13.45 8.61 -1.28
C ASP A 37 -13.09 9.54 -0.11
N THR A 38 -12.81 8.96 1.06
CA THR A 38 -12.32 9.69 2.22
C THR A 38 -10.81 9.82 2.11
N PHE A 39 -10.35 11.06 2.14
CA PHE A 39 -8.95 11.38 2.40
C PHE A 39 -8.50 10.72 3.72
N MET A 40 -7.46 9.88 3.66
CA MET A 40 -6.95 9.12 4.81
C MET A 40 -5.53 9.51 5.19
N LYS A 41 -5.19 9.28 6.46
CA LYS A 41 -3.83 9.31 7.01
C LYS A 41 -3.24 7.92 7.02
N ILE A 42 -2.22 7.70 6.21
CA ILE A 42 -1.56 6.40 6.03
C ILE A 42 -0.18 6.46 6.67
N THR A 43 0.12 5.54 7.59
CA THR A 43 1.52 5.31 8.01
C THR A 43 2.06 4.11 7.25
N LEU A 44 3.13 4.32 6.48
CA LEU A 44 3.81 3.27 5.74
C LEU A 44 5.10 2.86 6.46
N LEU A 45 5.15 1.62 6.91
CA LEU A 45 6.26 1.01 7.63
C LEU A 45 7.16 0.25 6.67
N SER A 46 8.45 0.61 6.64
CA SER A 46 9.46 -0.11 5.86
C SER A 46 10.74 -0.30 6.70
N PRO A 47 11.02 -1.53 7.19
CA PRO A 47 12.21 -1.81 7.98
C PRO A 47 13.49 -1.88 7.14
N TYR A 48 13.35 -1.82 5.81
CA TYR A 48 14.45 -1.84 4.87
C TYR A 48 14.13 -0.90 3.69
N HIS A 49 14.62 0.33 3.76
CA HIS A 49 14.22 1.41 2.87
C HIS A 49 15.38 1.86 1.98
N GLY A 50 15.60 1.11 0.90
CA GLY A 50 16.59 1.38 -0.14
C GLY A 50 16.16 0.81 -1.49
N GLY A 51 16.91 1.11 -2.54
CA GLY A 51 16.62 0.66 -3.91
C GLY A 51 15.14 0.83 -4.31
N SER A 52 14.54 -0.22 -4.87
CA SER A 52 13.12 -0.24 -5.27
C SER A 52 12.15 0.03 -4.13
N HIS A 53 12.44 -0.41 -2.90
CA HIS A 53 11.55 -0.19 -1.76
C HIS A 53 11.43 1.29 -1.42
N LYS A 54 12.56 2.01 -1.49
CA LYS A 54 12.59 3.45 -1.35
C LYS A 54 11.83 4.12 -2.48
N ALA A 55 12.16 3.80 -3.74
CA ALA A 55 11.54 4.40 -4.92
C ALA A 55 10.01 4.21 -4.93
N TRP A 56 9.53 3.00 -4.63
CA TRP A 56 8.11 2.72 -4.52
C TRP A 56 7.44 3.50 -3.38
N ALA A 57 8.02 3.48 -2.17
CA ALA A 57 7.41 4.15 -1.02
C ALA A 57 7.38 5.67 -1.18
N THR A 58 8.43 6.28 -1.76
CA THR A 58 8.45 7.71 -2.06
C THR A 58 7.49 8.06 -3.18
N GLY A 59 7.41 7.24 -4.24
CA GLY A 59 6.44 7.43 -5.31
C GLY A 59 5.00 7.32 -4.82
N TYR A 60 4.71 6.33 -3.98
CA TYR A 60 3.41 6.19 -3.33
C TYR A 60 3.09 7.42 -2.46
N GLN A 61 4.05 7.93 -1.69
CA GLN A 61 3.85 9.16 -0.92
C GLN A 61 3.57 10.39 -1.79
N GLN A 62 4.29 10.54 -2.90
CA GLN A 62 4.19 11.71 -3.79
C GLN A 62 2.93 11.73 -4.65
N HIS A 63 2.42 10.56 -5.03
CA HIS A 63 1.31 10.43 -5.98
C HIS A 63 0.00 9.94 -5.35
N SER A 64 -0.02 9.70 -4.04
CA SER A 64 -1.24 9.33 -3.33
C SER A 64 -2.18 10.51 -3.18
N GLN A 65 -3.49 10.25 -3.29
CA GLN A 65 -4.54 11.20 -2.90
C GLN A 65 -4.73 11.29 -1.39
N HIS A 66 -4.00 10.48 -0.61
CA HIS A 66 -4.04 10.40 0.85
C HIS A 66 -2.76 10.96 1.48
N ALA A 67 -2.83 11.36 2.75
CA ALA A 67 -1.65 11.79 3.51
C ALA A 67 -0.80 10.58 3.91
N VAL A 68 0.30 10.35 3.20
CA VAL A 68 1.22 9.24 3.51
C VAL A 68 2.40 9.73 4.35
N SER A 69 2.57 9.16 5.54
CA SER A 69 3.74 9.32 6.40
C SER A 69 4.62 8.08 6.31
N LEU A 70 5.86 8.27 5.87
CA LEU A 70 6.87 7.21 5.85
C LEU A 70 7.52 7.08 7.23
N LEU A 71 7.51 5.87 7.78
CA LEU A 71 8.26 5.50 8.97
C LEU A 71 9.19 4.33 8.63
N THR A 72 10.45 4.66 8.41
CA THR A 72 11.38 3.77 7.71
C THR A 72 12.71 3.62 8.42
N LEU A 73 13.45 2.59 8.02
CA LEU A 73 14.80 2.30 8.47
C LEU A 73 15.73 2.13 7.27
N PRO A 74 17.00 2.59 7.36
CA PRO A 74 17.95 2.49 6.25
C PRO A 74 18.22 1.04 5.85
N ASP A 75 18.54 0.85 4.57
CA ASP A 75 18.82 -0.39 3.84
C ASP A 75 20.16 -1.04 4.20
N ARG A 76 20.37 -1.22 5.50
CA ARG A 76 21.55 -1.89 6.05
C ARG A 76 21.16 -2.90 7.10
N PHE A 77 22.04 -3.87 7.32
CA PHE A 77 21.86 -4.93 8.31
C PHE A 77 20.56 -5.73 8.07
N TRP A 78 20.31 -6.16 6.83
CA TRP A 78 19.02 -6.74 6.42
C TRP A 78 18.55 -7.90 7.31
N LYS A 79 19.44 -8.82 7.73
CA LYS A 79 19.11 -9.90 8.67
C LYS A 79 18.57 -9.36 10.00
N TRP A 80 19.23 -8.35 10.55
CA TRP A 80 18.77 -7.65 11.76
C TRP A 80 17.48 -6.89 11.53
N ARG A 81 17.24 -6.34 10.34
CA ARG A 81 15.99 -5.64 10.02
C ARG A 81 14.79 -6.56 9.95
N MET A 82 14.98 -7.81 9.52
CA MET A 82 13.91 -8.81 9.51
C MET A 82 13.45 -9.21 10.92
N HIS A 83 14.34 -9.25 11.90
CA HIS A 83 14.01 -9.68 13.27
C HIS A 83 13.77 -8.51 14.24
N GLY A 84 14.61 -7.47 14.18
CA GLY A 84 14.57 -6.33 15.12
C GLY A 84 14.01 -5.04 14.54
N GLY A 85 13.72 -4.99 13.23
CA GLY A 85 13.17 -3.80 12.57
C GLY A 85 11.83 -3.38 13.14
N ALA A 86 10.96 -4.34 13.47
CA ALA A 86 9.64 -4.13 14.05
C ALA A 86 9.71 -3.39 15.40
N VAL A 87 10.59 -3.82 16.31
CA VAL A 87 10.77 -3.18 17.62
C VAL A 87 11.27 -1.75 17.48
N THR A 88 12.24 -1.52 16.59
CA THR A 88 12.77 -0.16 16.35
C THR A 88 11.70 0.76 15.78
N LEU A 89 10.90 0.28 14.82
CA LEU A 89 9.81 1.03 14.22
C LEU A 89 8.67 1.27 15.21
N ALA A 90 8.34 0.30 16.07
CA ALA A 90 7.36 0.44 17.13
C ALA A 90 7.73 1.56 18.09
N ARG A 91 8.99 1.61 18.55
CA ARG A 91 9.48 2.71 19.40
C ARG A 91 9.32 4.08 18.73
N ARG A 92 9.79 4.21 17.49
CA ARG A 92 9.66 5.45 16.71
C ARG A 92 8.21 5.84 16.44
N PHE A 93 7.32 4.86 16.24
CA PHE A 93 5.89 5.09 16.07
C PHE A 93 5.29 5.71 17.33
N ARG A 94 5.60 5.14 18.50
CA ARG A 94 5.12 5.62 19.80
C ARG A 94 5.56 7.06 20.10
N GLU A 95 6.78 7.42 19.70
CA GLU A 95 7.33 8.78 19.87
C GLU A 95 6.61 9.84 19.01
N ARG A 96 6.05 9.46 17.85
CA ARG A 96 5.46 10.41 16.90
C ARG A 96 4.11 11.00 17.34
N LYS A 97 3.45 10.44 18.36
CA LYS A 97 2.08 10.81 18.81
C LYS A 97 1.11 11.04 17.63
N TYR A 98 1.27 10.25 16.57
CA TYR A 98 0.52 10.36 15.33
C TYR A 98 -0.45 9.19 15.22
N LYS A 99 -1.74 9.46 14.98
CA LYS A 99 -2.78 8.43 14.84
C LYS A 99 -3.18 8.30 13.35
N PRO A 100 -2.71 7.26 12.66
CA PRO A 100 -3.13 6.98 11.29
C PRO A 100 -4.50 6.29 11.25
N ASP A 101 -5.21 6.48 10.14
CA ASP A 101 -6.43 5.76 9.81
C ASP A 101 -6.12 4.33 9.34
N VAL A 102 -4.96 4.14 8.70
CA VAL A 102 -4.48 2.82 8.26
C VAL A 102 -2.95 2.74 8.33
N ILE A 103 -2.46 1.56 8.67
CA ILE A 103 -1.03 1.24 8.62
C ILE A 103 -0.79 0.29 7.46
N LEU A 104 0.11 0.69 6.55
CA LEU A 104 0.65 -0.18 5.51
C LEU A 104 2.03 -0.65 5.95
N ALA A 105 2.26 -1.96 5.94
CA ALA A 105 3.56 -2.54 6.27
C ALA A 105 4.11 -3.28 5.07
N THR A 106 5.36 -3.04 4.71
CA THR A 106 6.04 -3.93 3.77
C THR A 106 6.15 -5.32 4.38
N ASP A 107 6.04 -6.35 3.55
CA ASP A 107 6.26 -7.77 3.88
C ASP A 107 7.56 -8.09 4.64
N MET A 108 8.58 -7.22 4.53
CA MET A 108 9.81 -7.33 5.32
C MET A 108 9.64 -7.01 6.82
N LEU A 109 8.49 -6.49 7.24
CA LEU A 109 8.20 -6.18 8.64
C LEU A 109 7.50 -7.36 9.31
N ASP A 110 8.01 -7.77 10.47
CA ASP A 110 7.21 -8.56 11.40
C ASP A 110 6.09 -7.69 12.01
N VAL A 111 4.92 -7.75 11.37
CA VAL A 111 3.71 -7.03 11.77
C VAL A 111 3.20 -7.50 13.13
N THR A 112 3.40 -8.77 13.49
CA THR A 112 2.91 -9.32 14.75
C THR A 112 3.64 -8.69 15.94
N THR A 113 4.97 -8.66 15.86
CA THR A 113 5.82 -7.98 16.86
C THR A 113 5.52 -6.49 16.93
N PHE A 114 5.37 -5.81 15.77
CA PHE A 114 5.02 -4.38 15.76
C PHE A 114 3.67 -4.11 16.44
N ARG A 115 2.63 -4.90 16.12
CA ARG A 115 1.30 -4.74 16.72
C ARG A 115 1.29 -5.05 18.20
N GLY A 116 2.02 -6.08 18.65
CA GLY A 116 2.17 -6.38 20.07
C GLY A 116 2.77 -5.20 20.85
N ALA A 117 3.83 -4.59 20.30
CA ALA A 117 4.53 -3.47 20.94
C ALA A 117 3.80 -2.11 20.85
N THR A 118 2.76 -1.99 20.02
CA THR A 118 2.02 -0.73 19.80
C THR A 118 0.51 -0.87 20.02
N ARG A 119 0.06 -1.98 20.62
CA ARG A 119 -1.36 -2.34 20.72
C ARG A 119 -2.19 -1.25 21.39
N ASP A 120 -1.67 -0.60 22.43
CA ASP A 120 -2.29 0.50 23.13
C ASP A 120 -2.65 1.67 22.20
N GLN A 121 -1.83 1.94 21.17
CA GLN A 121 -2.04 3.03 20.21
C GLN A 121 -2.74 2.60 18.91
N THR A 122 -2.57 1.34 18.50
CA THR A 122 -3.00 0.83 17.19
C THR A 122 -4.16 -0.16 17.27
N HIS A 123 -4.86 -0.22 18.40
CA HIS A 123 -5.81 -1.29 18.63
C HIS A 123 -6.97 -1.35 17.62
N ASP A 124 -7.47 -0.18 17.23
CA ASP A 124 -8.55 -0.03 16.25
C ASP A 124 -8.03 0.34 14.86
N THR A 125 -6.71 0.48 14.70
CA THR A 125 -6.12 0.86 13.42
C THR A 125 -5.94 -0.38 12.54
N PRO A 126 -6.59 -0.45 11.37
CA PRO A 126 -6.36 -1.54 10.43
C PRO A 126 -4.90 -1.54 9.96
N VAL A 127 -4.31 -2.73 9.91
CA VAL A 127 -2.98 -2.96 9.36
C VAL A 127 -3.12 -3.83 8.10
N ARG A 128 -2.42 -3.46 7.03
CA ARG A 128 -2.34 -4.24 5.79
C ARG A 128 -0.89 -4.45 5.39
N THR A 129 -0.56 -5.69 5.03
CA THR A 129 0.76 -6.02 4.50
C THR A 129 0.76 -5.87 2.99
N ILE A 130 1.83 -5.30 2.46
CA ILE A 130 2.06 -5.13 1.02
C ILE A 130 3.37 -5.78 0.62
N HIS A 131 3.39 -6.42 -0.54
CA HIS A 131 4.60 -7.06 -1.04
C HIS A 131 5.46 -6.02 -1.77
N ALA A 132 6.61 -5.67 -1.19
CA ALA A 132 7.55 -4.75 -1.82
C ALA A 132 8.58 -5.57 -2.59
N ARG A 133 8.51 -5.53 -3.93
CA ARG A 133 9.46 -6.25 -4.78
C ARG A 133 10.85 -5.63 -4.71
N LYS A 134 11.87 -6.47 -4.55
CA LYS A 134 13.26 -6.11 -4.85
C LYS A 134 13.39 -5.92 -6.37
N SER A 135 13.90 -4.77 -6.81
CA SER A 135 14.43 -4.65 -8.17
C SER A 135 15.83 -5.27 -8.17
N THR A 136 15.91 -6.59 -8.32
CA THR A 136 16.97 -7.11 -9.18
C THR A 136 16.52 -6.76 -10.61
N ASP A 137 17.38 -6.07 -11.36
CA ASP A 137 17.20 -5.69 -12.78
C ASP A 137 16.50 -4.34 -13.05
N LEU A 138 17.08 -3.24 -12.55
CA LEU A 138 17.11 -2.03 -13.36
C LEU A 138 18.54 -1.90 -13.90
N PRO A 139 18.76 -1.89 -15.23
CA PRO A 139 20.08 -1.57 -15.75
C PRO A 139 20.47 -0.21 -15.19
N THR A 140 21.55 -0.17 -14.43
CA THR A 140 22.22 1.10 -14.12
C THR A 140 22.52 1.74 -15.46
N ALA A 141 21.82 2.83 -15.78
CA ALA A 141 22.22 3.70 -16.88
C ALA A 141 23.71 4.00 -16.70
N GLY A 142 24.46 3.76 -17.78
CA GLY A 142 25.91 3.62 -17.76
C GLY A 142 26.67 4.78 -17.13
N ARG A 143 27.90 4.45 -16.71
CA ARG A 143 28.98 5.43 -16.53
C ARG A 143 29.35 6.07 -17.85
#